data_AF-A0A9P1IH01-F1
#
_entry.id   AF-A0A9P1IH01-F1
#
_cell.length_a   1.000
_cell.length_b   1.000
_cell.length_c   1.000
_cell.angle_alpha   90.00
_cell.angle_beta   90.00
_cell.angle_gamma   90.00
#
_symmetry.space_group_name_H-M   'P 1'
#
loop_
_entity.id
_entity.type
_entity.pdbx_description
1 polymer ?
#
loop_
_entity_poly.entity_id
_entity_poly.type
_entity_poly.pdbx_seq_one_letter_code
_entity_poly.pdbx_strand_id
1 'polypeptide(L)'
;MDSPAWMFTKALSHRQKVCRLYKRCLREVDNWYGGDNLEVRFQKCIIRARFDANSQEIDTRKSQILLADGCRQLWEKRHFKPFRFALDPGGSSFDRERESPDEIVDSDQWTLAEKEQFPYYFNTREQRKKELLTHWAKIEKAWDAEIAAIQTELPKAKEISK
;
A
#
# COMPACT_ATOMS: atom_id res chain seq x y z
N MET A 1 -2.42 -5.13 10.04
CA MET A 1 -3.07 -4.70 8.78
C MET A 1 -3.02 -5.86 7.82
N ASP A 2 -4.00 -6.75 7.91
CA ASP A 2 -4.25 -7.74 6.86
C ASP A 2 -4.99 -6.98 5.76
N SER A 3 -4.22 -6.31 4.90
CA SER A 3 -4.77 -5.74 3.67
C SER A 3 -5.40 -6.89 2.90
N PRO A 4 -6.70 -6.85 2.60
CA PRO A 4 -7.37 -7.94 1.92
C PRO A 4 -6.68 -8.26 0.59
N ALA A 5 -6.65 -9.54 0.20
CA ALA A 5 -5.94 -10.00 -0.99
C ALA A 5 -6.37 -9.27 -2.29
N TRP A 6 -7.60 -8.74 -2.33
CA TRP A 6 -8.17 -7.98 -3.45
C TRP A 6 -7.66 -6.54 -3.57
N MET A 7 -6.96 -6.01 -2.57
CA MET A 7 -6.40 -4.65 -2.62
C MET A 7 -5.10 -4.58 -3.46
N PHE A 8 -4.53 -5.73 -3.82
CA PHE A 8 -3.33 -5.81 -4.66
C PHE A 8 -3.72 -6.11 -6.10
N THR A 9 -3.34 -5.22 -7.02
CA THR A 9 -3.47 -5.44 -8.47
C THR A 9 -2.63 -6.62 -8.98
N LYS A 10 -1.73 -7.18 -8.15
CA LYS A 10 -0.90 -8.36 -8.43
C LYS A 10 -0.76 -9.25 -7.19
N ALA A 11 -0.67 -10.57 -7.41
CA ALA A 11 -0.37 -11.52 -6.35
C ALA A 11 1.00 -11.24 -5.69
N LEU A 12 1.06 -11.32 -4.36
CA LEU A 12 2.29 -11.05 -3.61
C LEU A 12 3.36 -12.12 -3.85
N SER A 13 4.59 -11.68 -4.14
CA SER A 13 5.73 -12.59 -4.23
C SER A 13 6.15 -13.11 -2.85
N HIS A 14 6.81 -14.27 -2.81
CA HIS A 14 7.29 -14.87 -1.55
C HIS A 14 8.21 -13.90 -0.78
N ARG A 15 9.15 -13.26 -1.48
CA ARG A 15 10.03 -12.22 -0.91
C ARG A 15 9.24 -11.10 -0.23
N GLN A 16 8.19 -10.58 -0.88
CA GLN A 16 7.36 -9.52 -0.29
C GLN A 16 6.64 -9.98 0.97
N LYS A 17 6.15 -11.23 1.01
CA LYS A 17 5.53 -11.83 2.20
C LYS A 17 6.52 -11.91 3.36
N VAL A 18 7.74 -12.36 3.11
CA VAL A 18 8.83 -12.44 4.10
C VAL A 18 9.18 -11.05 4.64
N CYS A 19 9.35 -10.04 3.77
CA CYS A 19 9.64 -8.68 4.21
C CYS A 19 8.51 -8.07 5.07
N ARG A 20 7.24 -8.38 4.74
CA ARG A 20 6.09 -7.96 5.56
C ARG A 20 6.07 -8.64 6.91
N LEU A 21 6.34 -9.95 6.96
CA LEU A 21 6.49 -10.69 8.21
C LEU A 21 7.59 -10.09 9.08
N TYR A 22 8.79 -9.88 8.51
CA TYR A 22 9.91 -9.27 9.21
C TYR A 22 9.57 -7.89 9.79
N LYS A 23 8.94 -7.01 8.99
CA LYS A 23 8.47 -5.70 9.46
C LYS A 23 7.49 -5.84 10.62
N ARG A 24 6.54 -6.79 10.55
CA ARG A 24 5.59 -7.06 11.65
C ARG A 24 6.30 -7.53 12.91
N CYS A 25 7.24 -8.47 12.80
CA CYS A 25 8.02 -8.96 13.94
C CYS A 25 8.75 -7.82 14.66
N LEU A 26 9.40 -6.90 13.92
CA LEU A 26 10.07 -5.75 14.52
C LEU A 26 9.11 -4.79 15.24
N ARG A 27 7.89 -4.60 14.71
CA ARG A 27 6.86 -3.80 15.37
C ARG A 27 6.35 -4.45 16.64
N GLU A 28 6.23 -5.78 16.68
CA GLU A 28 5.87 -6.47 17.92
C GLU A 28 6.97 -6.38 18.98
N VAL A 29 8.25 -6.37 18.59
CA VAL A 29 9.35 -6.07 19.52
C VAL A 29 9.21 -4.66 20.08
N ASP A 30 8.90 -3.67 19.24
CA ASP A 30 8.64 -2.30 19.71
C ASP A 30 7.46 -2.25 20.70
N ASN A 31 6.41 -3.05 20.47
CA ASN A 31 5.22 -3.09 21.34
C ASN A 31 5.52 -3.65 22.73
N TRP A 32 6.32 -4.73 22.81
CA TRP A 32 6.65 -5.39 24.07
C TRP A 32 7.74 -4.66 24.86
N TYR A 33 8.75 -4.15 24.16
CA TYR A 33 9.98 -3.64 24.80
C TYR A 33 10.13 -2.11 24.70
N GLY A 34 9.18 -1.39 24.11
CA GLY A 34 9.30 0.03 23.75
C GLY A 34 9.63 1.04 24.87
N GLY A 35 9.69 0.60 26.13
CA GLY A 35 10.18 1.40 27.26
C GLY A 35 11.70 1.45 27.41
N ASP A 36 12.44 0.49 26.85
CA ASP A 36 13.92 0.44 26.91
C ASP A 36 14.54 0.29 25.52
N ASN A 37 15.25 1.33 25.08
CA ASN A 37 15.90 1.37 23.77
C ASN A 37 16.99 0.30 23.59
N LEU A 38 17.71 -0.07 24.66
CA LEU A 38 18.78 -1.05 24.57
C LEU A 38 18.21 -2.45 24.35
N GLU A 39 17.22 -2.82 25.15
CA GLU A 39 16.53 -4.11 25.04
C GLU A 39 15.82 -4.24 23.69
N VAL A 40 15.12 -3.19 23.22
CA VAL A 40 14.50 -3.17 21.88
C VAL A 40 15.53 -3.47 20.79
N ARG A 41 16.69 -2.81 20.82
CA ARG A 41 17.72 -3.04 19.81
C ARG A 41 18.29 -4.45 19.88
N PHE A 42 18.56 -4.95 21.08
CA PHE A 42 19.04 -6.31 21.28
C PHE A 42 18.07 -7.35 20.70
N GLN A 43 16.78 -7.25 21.03
CA GLN A 43 15.75 -8.15 20.51
C GLN A 43 15.59 -8.05 18.99
N LYS A 44 15.66 -6.84 18.41
CA LYS A 44 15.63 -6.66 16.95
C LYS A 44 16.82 -7.32 16.26
N CYS A 45 18.02 -7.26 16.85
CA CYS A 45 19.20 -7.96 16.32
C CYS A 45 19.03 -9.48 16.36
N ILE A 46 18.46 -10.03 17.45
CA ILE A 46 18.13 -11.47 17.53
C ILE A 46 17.15 -11.87 16.43
N ILE A 47 16.08 -11.10 16.23
CA ILE A 47 15.13 -11.39 15.15
C ILE A 47 15.84 -11.34 13.79
N ARG A 48 16.70 -10.34 13.55
CA ARG A 48 17.45 -10.27 12.29
C ARG A 48 18.33 -11.50 12.07
N ALA A 49 19.08 -11.92 13.09
CA ALA A 49 19.90 -13.13 13.02
C ALA A 49 19.09 -14.40 12.68
N ARG A 50 17.86 -14.53 13.24
CA ARG A 50 16.97 -15.66 12.92
C ARG A 50 16.51 -15.68 11.46
N PHE A 51 16.25 -14.51 10.87
CA PHE A 51 15.89 -14.40 9.46
C PHE A 51 17.11 -14.65 8.55
N ASP A 52 18.27 -14.10 8.91
CA ASP A 52 19.50 -14.27 8.14
C ASP A 52 19.96 -15.73 8.11
N ALA A 53 19.77 -16.48 9.21
CA ALA A 53 20.07 -17.92 9.28
C ALA A 53 19.30 -18.77 8.24
N ASN A 54 18.13 -18.33 7.80
CA ASN A 54 17.30 -19.03 6.81
C ASN A 54 17.27 -18.33 5.44
N SER A 55 18.18 -17.38 5.20
CA SER A 55 18.17 -16.54 4.00
C SER A 55 18.61 -17.26 2.72
N GLN A 56 19.43 -18.32 2.85
CA GLN A 56 20.02 -19.06 1.74
C GLN A 56 19.27 -20.37 1.40
N GLU A 57 18.04 -20.52 1.87
CA GLU A 57 17.22 -21.71 1.61
C GLU A 57 16.75 -21.77 0.15
N ILE A 58 17.17 -22.81 -0.58
CA ILE A 58 16.86 -22.99 -2.01
C ILE A 58 15.48 -23.65 -2.21
N ASP A 59 15.08 -24.55 -1.30
CA ASP A 59 13.81 -25.27 -1.43
C ASP A 59 12.60 -24.36 -1.17
N THR A 60 11.80 -24.17 -2.22
CA THR A 60 10.58 -23.36 -2.19
C THR A 60 9.50 -23.93 -1.27
N ARG A 61 9.41 -25.24 -1.07
CA ARG A 61 8.41 -25.84 -0.18
C ARG A 61 8.79 -25.56 1.27
N LYS A 62 10.05 -25.79 1.62
CA LYS A 62 10.59 -25.47 2.95
C LYS A 62 10.45 -23.99 3.30
N SER A 63 10.74 -23.08 2.36
CA SER A 63 10.60 -21.64 2.62
C SER A 63 9.14 -21.21 2.86
N GLN A 64 8.18 -21.83 2.19
CA GLN A 64 6.75 -21.61 2.47
C GLN A 64 6.34 -22.10 3.86
N ILE A 65 6.84 -23.27 4.28
CA ILE A 65 6.57 -23.81 5.62
C ILE A 65 7.18 -22.90 6.70
N LEU A 66 8.42 -22.45 6.52
CA LEU A 66 9.08 -21.51 7.43
C LEU A 66 8.31 -20.18 7.54
N LEU A 67 7.80 -19.67 6.42
CA LEU A 67 6.97 -18.47 6.42
C LEU A 67 5.66 -18.70 7.20
N ALA A 68 5.00 -19.83 7.00
CA ALA A 68 3.77 -20.18 7.72
C ALA A 68 4.02 -20.31 9.24
N ASP A 69 5.09 -20.98 9.64
CA ASP A 69 5.47 -21.11 11.05
C ASP A 69 5.85 -19.75 11.67
N GLY A 70 6.57 -18.89 10.93
CA GLY A 70 6.85 -17.53 11.36
C GLY A 70 5.59 -16.69 11.57
N CYS A 71 4.59 -16.81 10.69
CA CYS A 71 3.28 -16.18 10.86
C CYS A 71 2.54 -16.71 12.09
N ARG A 72 2.60 -18.02 12.35
CA ARG A 72 2.01 -18.65 13.55
C ARG A 72 2.66 -18.12 14.83
N GLN A 73 3.99 -18.12 14.89
CA GLN A 73 4.74 -17.57 16.04
C GLN A 73 4.42 -16.10 16.31
N LEU A 74 4.33 -15.29 15.25
CA LEU A 74 3.94 -13.88 15.37
C LEU A 74 2.54 -13.73 15.95
N TRP A 75 1.59 -14.57 15.51
CA TRP A 75 0.21 -14.52 15.99
C TRP A 75 0.12 -14.87 17.48
N GLU A 76 0.81 -15.92 17.91
CA GLU A 76 0.84 -16.37 19.31
C GLU A 76 1.48 -15.34 20.25
N LYS A 77 2.50 -14.61 19.77
CA LYS A 77 3.28 -13.65 20.56
C LYS A 77 2.87 -12.19 20.37
N ARG A 78 1.74 -11.94 19.71
CA ARG A 78 1.29 -10.57 19.42
C ARG A 78 0.95 -9.83 20.71
N HIS A 79 1.36 -8.58 20.81
CA HIS A 79 0.97 -7.72 21.93
C HIS A 79 -0.55 -7.46 21.92
N PHE A 80 -1.19 -7.48 23.08
CA PHE A 80 -2.64 -7.29 23.21
C PHE A 80 -3.08 -5.88 22.77
N LYS A 81 -2.22 -4.88 22.94
CA LYS A 81 -2.45 -3.48 22.54
C LYS A 81 -1.26 -2.96 21.71
N PRO A 82 -1.18 -3.25 20.41
CA PRO A 82 -0.03 -2.85 19.60
C PRO A 82 0.04 -1.33 19.46
N PHE A 83 1.25 -0.79 19.42
CA PHE A 83 1.50 0.61 19.11
C PHE A 83 1.07 0.91 17.66
N ARG A 84 0.43 2.06 17.48
CA ARG A 84 0.03 2.59 16.17
C ARG A 84 0.44 4.05 16.09
N PHE A 85 0.97 4.44 14.93
CA PHE A 85 1.25 5.85 14.67
C PHE A 85 -0.06 6.63 14.65
N ALA A 86 0.00 7.90 15.04
CA ALA A 86 -1.20 8.70 15.28
C ALA A 86 -2.11 8.77 14.03
N LEU A 87 -1.51 8.97 12.85
CA LEU A 87 -2.20 9.10 11.56
C LEU A 87 -2.41 7.76 10.83
N ASP A 88 -1.84 6.66 11.32
CA ASP A 88 -2.06 5.35 10.70
C ASP A 88 -3.50 4.88 11.00
N PRO A 89 -4.10 4.02 10.17
CA PRO A 89 -5.42 3.47 10.48
C PRO A 89 -5.43 2.70 11.81
N GLY A 90 -6.34 3.10 12.69
CA GLY A 90 -6.43 2.65 14.09
C GLY A 90 -5.52 3.39 15.07
N GLY A 91 -4.86 4.47 14.64
CA GLY A 91 -4.15 5.43 15.48
C GLY A 91 -5.09 6.43 16.17
N SER A 92 -4.56 7.18 17.13
CA SER A 92 -5.34 8.12 17.95
C SER A 92 -5.79 9.40 17.23
N SER A 93 -5.20 9.72 16.08
CA SER A 93 -5.56 10.85 15.23
C SER A 93 -5.86 10.43 13.80
N PHE A 94 -6.21 9.15 13.60
CA PHE A 94 -6.59 8.65 12.28
C PHE A 94 -7.83 9.40 11.80
N ASP A 95 -7.73 10.01 10.61
CA ASP A 95 -8.82 10.76 9.99
C ASP A 95 -9.42 11.85 10.90
N ARG A 96 -8.57 12.45 11.75
CA ARG A 96 -8.98 13.56 12.62
C ARG A 96 -9.27 14.84 11.83
N GLU A 97 -8.45 15.09 10.82
CA GLU A 97 -8.61 16.21 9.89
C GLU A 97 -8.93 15.61 8.53
N ARG A 98 -10.22 15.60 8.20
CA ARG A 98 -10.70 15.11 6.91
C ARG A 98 -10.77 16.29 5.96
N GLU A 99 -9.90 16.28 4.95
CA GLU A 99 -9.97 17.27 3.88
C GLU A 99 -11.27 17.11 3.08
N SER A 100 -11.91 18.24 2.81
CA SER A 100 -13.10 18.29 1.97
C SER A 100 -12.71 18.11 0.50
N PRO A 101 -13.49 17.36 -0.31
CA PRO A 101 -13.24 17.26 -1.74
C PRO A 101 -13.20 18.63 -2.42
N ASP A 102 -12.26 18.80 -3.36
CA ASP A 102 -12.08 20.07 -4.08
C ASP A 102 -13.33 20.49 -4.86
N GLU A 103 -14.13 19.52 -5.32
CA GLU A 103 -15.39 19.71 -6.06
C GLU A 103 -16.42 20.57 -5.32
N ILE A 104 -16.35 20.65 -3.98
CA ILE A 104 -17.28 21.45 -3.17
C ILE A 104 -17.22 22.94 -3.54
N VAL A 105 -16.06 23.44 -3.97
CA VAL A 105 -15.88 24.84 -4.38
C VAL A 105 -16.61 25.15 -5.70
N ASP A 106 -16.91 24.13 -6.49
CA ASP A 106 -17.67 24.24 -7.73
C ASP A 106 -19.17 23.97 -7.53
N SER A 107 -19.60 23.67 -6.30
CA SER A 107 -21.01 23.47 -5.98
C SER A 107 -21.82 24.76 -6.11
N ASP A 108 -23.12 24.61 -6.33
CA ASP A 108 -24.10 25.72 -6.39
C ASP A 108 -24.17 26.54 -5.08
N GLN A 109 -23.47 26.12 -4.02
CA GLN A 109 -23.40 26.83 -2.75
C GLN A 109 -22.55 28.11 -2.83
N TRP A 110 -21.63 28.22 -3.78
CA TRP A 110 -20.78 29.40 -3.95
C TRP A 110 -21.39 30.39 -4.95
N THR A 111 -21.80 31.55 -4.44
CA THR A 111 -22.33 32.65 -5.25
C THR A 111 -21.22 33.39 -6.00
N LEU A 112 -21.57 34.12 -7.08
CA LEU A 112 -20.58 34.87 -7.87
C LEU A 112 -19.83 35.90 -7.02
N ALA A 113 -20.52 36.58 -6.10
CA ALA A 113 -19.92 37.56 -5.20
C ALA A 113 -18.85 36.94 -4.28
N GLU A 114 -19.08 35.73 -3.78
CA GLU A 114 -18.10 34.99 -2.95
C GLU A 114 -16.90 34.53 -3.77
N LYS A 115 -17.11 34.16 -5.05
CA LYS A 115 -16.01 33.80 -5.96
C LYS A 115 -15.17 35.02 -6.32
N GLU A 116 -15.80 36.16 -6.54
CA GLU A 116 -15.15 37.44 -6.83
C GLU A 116 -14.27 37.94 -5.68
N GLN A 117 -14.51 37.49 -4.44
CA GLN A 117 -13.66 37.78 -3.29
C GLN A 117 -12.25 37.16 -3.43
N PHE A 118 -12.10 36.07 -4.18
CA PHE A 118 -10.84 35.34 -4.36
C PHE A 118 -10.45 35.19 -5.84
N PRO A 119 -10.26 36.31 -6.56
CA PRO A 119 -10.16 36.31 -8.03
C PRO A 119 -8.94 35.53 -8.53
N TYR A 120 -7.79 35.64 -7.86
CA TYR A 120 -6.58 34.91 -8.23
C TYR A 120 -6.72 33.39 -8.08
N TYR A 121 -7.42 32.94 -7.03
CA TYR A 121 -7.64 31.52 -6.78
C TYR A 121 -8.58 30.93 -7.84
N PHE A 122 -9.73 31.56 -8.10
CA PHE A 122 -10.68 31.05 -9.10
C PHE A 122 -10.14 31.10 -10.53
N ASN A 123 -9.37 32.14 -10.89
CA ASN A 123 -8.74 32.23 -12.22
C ASN A 123 -7.72 31.10 -12.45
N THR A 124 -6.90 30.79 -11.45
CA THR A 124 -5.92 29.69 -11.54
C THR A 124 -6.60 28.32 -11.53
N ARG A 125 -7.69 28.15 -10.78
CA ARG A 125 -8.52 26.94 -10.77
C ARG A 125 -9.12 26.65 -12.15
N GLU A 126 -9.69 27.64 -12.82
CA GLU A 126 -10.28 27.46 -14.17
C GLU A 126 -9.23 27.06 -15.22
N GLN A 127 -8.00 27.54 -15.10
CA GLN A 127 -6.88 27.09 -15.94
C GLN A 127 -6.56 25.61 -15.68
N ARG A 128 -6.43 25.20 -14.41
CA ARG A 128 -6.17 23.80 -14.03
C ARG A 128 -7.28 22.84 -14.48
N LYS A 129 -8.54 23.26 -14.46
CA LYS A 129 -9.66 22.45 -14.99
C LYS A 129 -9.51 22.17 -16.48
N LYS A 130 -9.13 23.18 -17.27
CA LYS A 130 -8.86 23.01 -18.71
C LYS A 130 -7.70 22.05 -18.93
N GLU A 131 -6.62 22.22 -18.18
CA GLU A 131 -5.48 21.31 -18.23
C GLU A 131 -5.88 19.87 -17.89
N LEU A 132 -6.68 19.67 -16.85
CA LEU A 132 -7.20 18.35 -16.46
C LEU A 132 -8.00 17.71 -17.59
N LEU A 133 -8.91 18.44 -18.24
CA LEU A 133 -9.68 17.92 -19.38
C LEU A 133 -8.77 17.51 -20.55
N THR A 134 -7.76 18.31 -20.87
CA THR A 134 -6.79 17.94 -21.92
C THR A 134 -5.98 16.70 -21.57
N HIS A 135 -5.65 16.52 -20.29
CA HIS A 135 -4.94 15.35 -19.80
C HIS A 135 -5.83 14.11 -19.81
N TRP A 136 -7.10 14.26 -19.40
CA TRP A 136 -8.08 13.18 -19.39
C TRP A 136 -8.32 12.60 -20.78
N ALA A 137 -8.49 13.45 -21.80
CA ALA A 137 -8.63 13.01 -23.19
C ALA A 137 -7.39 12.24 -23.72
N LYS A 138 -6.20 12.48 -23.16
CA LYS A 138 -4.99 11.69 -23.47
C LYS A 138 -5.00 10.34 -22.77
N ILE A 139 -5.43 10.29 -21.51
CA ILE A 139 -5.57 9.05 -20.74
C ILE A 139 -6.59 8.13 -21.42
N GLU A 140 -7.76 8.64 -21.79
CA GLU A 140 -8.81 7.84 -22.46
C GLU A 140 -8.26 7.17 -23.73
N LYS A 141 -7.59 7.93 -24.60
CA LYS A 141 -6.95 7.40 -25.80
C LYS A 141 -5.90 6.34 -25.51
N ALA A 142 -5.11 6.52 -24.44
CA ALA A 142 -4.11 5.55 -24.04
C ALA A 142 -4.76 4.25 -23.51
N TRP A 143 -5.83 4.36 -22.73
CA TRP A 143 -6.59 3.20 -22.25
C TRP A 143 -7.26 2.44 -23.40
N ASP A 144 -7.85 3.14 -24.36
CA ASP A 144 -8.41 2.51 -25.55
C ASP A 144 -7.35 1.73 -26.34
N ALA A 145 -6.14 2.31 -26.47
CA ALA A 145 -5.02 1.64 -27.11
C ALA A 145 -4.51 0.42 -26.32
N GLU A 146 -4.44 0.50 -24.99
CA GLU A 146 -4.06 -0.62 -24.12
C GLU A 146 -5.10 -1.75 -24.18
N ILE A 147 -6.39 -1.42 -24.12
CA ILE A 147 -7.48 -2.39 -24.22
C ILE A 147 -7.45 -3.09 -25.59
N ALA A 148 -7.22 -2.35 -26.67
CA ALA A 148 -7.07 -2.91 -28.01
C ALA A 148 -5.83 -3.81 -28.15
N ALA A 149 -4.77 -3.55 -27.37
CA ALA A 149 -3.55 -4.36 -27.37
C ALA A 149 -3.65 -5.63 -26.50
N ILE A 150 -4.64 -5.73 -25.60
CA ILE A 150 -4.87 -6.96 -24.83
C ILE A 150 -5.26 -8.06 -25.81
N GLN A 151 -4.47 -9.13 -25.81
CA GLN A 151 -4.70 -10.30 -26.65
C GLN A 151 -6.05 -10.94 -26.32
N THR A 152 -7.03 -10.74 -27.20
CA THR A 152 -8.39 -11.31 -27.09
C THR A 152 -8.47 -12.73 -27.64
N GLU A 153 -7.55 -13.11 -28.54
CA GLU A 153 -7.53 -14.43 -29.17
C GLU A 153 -6.45 -15.34 -28.58
N LEU A 154 -6.81 -16.61 -28.35
CA LEU A 154 -5.86 -17.64 -27.92
C LEU A 154 -4.73 -17.79 -28.94
N PRO A 155 -3.45 -17.81 -28.52
CA PRO A 155 -2.34 -18.02 -29.43
C PRO A 155 -2.48 -19.41 -30.09
N LYS A 156 -2.43 -19.45 -31.43
CA LYS A 156 -2.53 -20.71 -32.20
C LYS A 156 -1.48 -21.71 -31.73
N ALA A 157 -1.87 -22.96 -31.58
CA ALA A 157 -0.97 -24.04 -31.16
C ALA A 157 0.21 -24.11 -32.13
N LYS A 158 1.45 -24.11 -31.60
CA LYS A 158 2.65 -24.33 -32.42
C LYS A 158 2.56 -25.71 -33.05
N GLU A 159 2.48 -25.78 -34.38
CA GLU A 159 2.57 -27.05 -35.09
C GLU A 159 3.95 -27.67 -34.84
N ILE A 160 3.97 -28.78 -34.13
CA ILE A 160 5.18 -29.57 -33.90
C ILE A 160 5.42 -30.34 -35.20
N SER A 161 6.33 -29.86 -36.04
CA SER A 161 6.79 -30.60 -37.22
C SER A 161 7.46 -31.90 -36.74
N LYS A 162 6.85 -33.04 -37.06
CA LYS A 162 7.45 -34.36 -36.88
C LYS A 162 8.54 -34.62 -37.91
#